data_AF-A0A435JM69-F1
#
_entry.id   AF-A0A435JM69-F1
#
_cell.length_a   1.000
_cell.length_b   1.000
_cell.length_c   1.000
_cell.angle_alpha   90.00
_cell.angle_beta   90.00
_cell.angle_gamma   90.00
#
_symmetry.space_group_name_H-M   'P 1'
#
loop_
_entity.id
_entity.type
_entity.pdbx_description
1 polymer ?
#
loop_
_entity_poly.entity_id
_entity_poly.type
_entity_poly.pdbx_seq_one_letter_code
_entity_poly.pdbx_strand_id
1 'polypeptide(L)'
;LREILASRDFETTKAKLALALGKTINGEAVIVDIAKMPHVLVAGTTGSGKSVAINTMILSLLYRLTPQDCRLIMIDPKMLELSVYDGIPHLLTPVVTDPKKAVVALKWTVREMEDRYRKMSKVGVRNIDGFNARVSQADKKGEKISRTVQTGFDRQTGEAIYETENLDLEPMPYIVVIIDEMADLMMVAGKDIEGAVQRLAQMARAAGIHVIMATQRPSVDVITGTIKANFPTRISFQVTSKIDSRTILGEQGAEQLLGMGDMLYMAGGGRIQRVHGPFVADEEVEKIVAHLKLQGVPEYLDAITEDDGEDDDEPSGKGGASGGGGNSNFEDSDDPYDQAVSVVLRDGKASTSYIQRRLGIGYNRAASIIEKMEKEGIVGPANHAGKREILVPTEEDKF
;
A
#
# COMPACT_ATOMS: atom_id res chain seq x y z
N LEU A 1 14.75 -17.55 14.90
CA LEU A 1 14.62 -16.09 14.71
C LEU A 1 15.25 -15.29 15.86
N ARG A 2 14.85 -15.54 17.11
CA ARG A 2 15.35 -14.84 18.32
C ARG A 2 16.87 -14.65 18.36
N GLU A 3 17.65 -15.66 17.99
CA GLU A 3 19.11 -15.60 18.00
C GLU A 3 19.67 -14.41 17.20
N ILE A 4 19.08 -14.11 16.04
CA ILE A 4 19.51 -12.99 15.20
C ILE A 4 18.93 -11.67 15.73
N LEU A 5 17.65 -11.65 16.10
CA LEU A 5 17.01 -10.41 16.58
C LEU A 5 17.62 -9.90 17.88
N ALA A 6 18.06 -10.79 18.78
CA ALA A 6 18.74 -10.45 20.03
C ALA A 6 20.27 -10.25 19.86
N SER A 7 20.78 -10.33 18.62
CA SER A 7 22.19 -10.08 18.37
C SER A 7 22.49 -8.57 18.40
N ARG A 8 23.70 -8.22 18.83
CA ARG A 8 24.17 -6.83 18.82
C ARG A 8 24.14 -6.22 17.41
N ASP A 9 24.42 -7.04 16.39
CA ASP A 9 24.41 -6.61 14.98
C ASP A 9 23.02 -6.15 14.55
N PHE A 10 21.97 -6.82 15.02
CA PHE A 10 20.59 -6.45 14.73
C PHE A 10 20.10 -5.27 15.58
N GLU A 11 20.39 -5.26 16.88
CA GLU A 11 19.99 -4.17 17.78
C GLU A 11 20.60 -2.83 17.37
N THR A 12 21.88 -2.83 16.97
CA THR A 12 22.63 -1.62 16.64
C THR A 12 22.61 -1.25 15.15
N THR A 13 21.88 -2.01 14.33
CA THR A 13 21.85 -1.75 12.88
C THR A 13 21.22 -0.40 12.57
N LYS A 14 21.86 0.33 11.65
CA LYS A 14 21.35 1.59 11.09
C LYS A 14 20.38 1.37 9.92
N ALA A 15 20.10 0.12 9.57
CA ALA A 15 19.12 -0.21 8.54
C ALA A 15 17.74 0.29 8.94
N LYS A 16 17.07 0.98 8.01
CA LYS A 16 15.75 1.58 8.22
C LYS A 16 14.66 0.52 8.21
N LEU A 17 14.72 -0.37 7.22
CA LEU A 17 13.82 -1.51 7.09
C LEU A 17 14.66 -2.78 7.15
N ALA A 18 15.17 -3.07 8.35
CA ALA A 18 16.07 -4.18 8.59
C ALA A 18 15.34 -5.52 8.51
N LEU A 19 15.84 -6.44 7.69
CA LEU A 19 15.38 -7.82 7.64
C LEU A 19 16.50 -8.76 8.12
N ALA A 20 16.20 -9.60 9.11
CA ALA A 20 17.08 -10.67 9.55
C ALA A 20 16.95 -11.86 8.59
N LEU A 21 17.77 -11.87 7.53
CA LEU A 21 17.71 -12.92 6.52
C LEU A 21 18.21 -14.27 7.03
N GLY A 22 19.17 -14.30 7.95
CA GLY A 22 19.71 -15.57 8.42
C GLY A 22 21.18 -15.52 8.75
N LYS A 23 21.86 -16.64 8.50
CA LYS A 23 23.30 -16.77 8.70
C LYS A 23 24.02 -17.22 7.44
N THR A 24 25.25 -16.79 7.25
CA THR A 24 26.12 -17.33 6.21
C THR A 24 26.49 -18.78 6.53
N ILE A 25 27.12 -19.46 5.58
CA ILE A 25 27.71 -20.80 5.79
C ILE A 25 28.73 -20.85 6.93
N ASN A 26 29.28 -19.71 7.34
CA ASN A 26 30.23 -19.59 8.45
C ASN A 26 29.53 -19.21 9.77
N GLY A 27 28.21 -19.06 9.77
CA GLY A 27 27.41 -18.71 10.96
C GLY A 27 27.26 -17.21 11.24
N GLU A 28 27.78 -16.34 10.38
CA GLU A 28 27.70 -14.88 10.54
C GLU A 28 26.29 -14.36 10.22
N ALA A 29 25.77 -13.43 11.01
CA ALA A 29 24.44 -12.86 10.80
C ALA A 29 24.36 -12.06 9.48
N VAL A 30 23.31 -12.32 8.71
CA VAL A 30 22.98 -11.61 7.46
C VAL A 30 21.76 -10.74 7.71
N ILE A 31 22.01 -9.43 7.84
CA ILE A 31 20.99 -8.41 8.05
C ILE A 31 21.01 -7.46 6.85
N VAL A 32 19.86 -7.29 6.21
CA VAL A 32 19.73 -6.47 4.99
C VAL A 32 18.78 -5.32 5.22
N ASP A 33 18.87 -4.28 4.38
CA ASP A 33 18.03 -3.09 4.45
C ASP A 33 17.25 -2.93 3.15
N ILE A 34 15.95 -3.24 3.15
CA ILE A 34 15.11 -3.11 1.94
C ILE A 34 14.90 -1.65 1.53
N ALA A 35 15.18 -0.68 2.42
CA ALA A 35 15.17 0.74 2.04
C ALA A 35 16.30 1.07 1.05
N LYS A 36 17.43 0.36 1.13
CA LYS A 36 18.58 0.53 0.24
C LYS A 36 18.50 -0.32 -1.03
N MET A 37 17.76 -1.41 -0.96
CA MET A 37 17.58 -2.40 -2.00
C MET A 37 16.10 -2.45 -2.36
N PRO A 38 15.62 -1.49 -3.17
CA PRO A 38 14.19 -1.30 -3.35
C PRO A 38 13.62 -2.53 -4.03
N HIS A 39 12.64 -3.13 -3.35
CA HIS A 39 11.88 -4.30 -3.77
C HIS A 39 12.65 -5.62 -3.79
N VAL A 40 11.98 -6.68 -3.34
CA VAL A 40 12.56 -8.02 -3.18
C VAL A 40 11.66 -9.04 -3.86
N LEU A 41 12.23 -9.86 -4.73
CA LEU A 41 11.57 -11.02 -5.30
C LEU A 41 12.01 -12.28 -4.54
N VAL A 42 11.05 -13.01 -3.99
CA VAL A 42 11.24 -14.24 -3.23
C VAL A 42 10.60 -15.40 -3.98
N ALA A 43 11.33 -16.48 -4.21
CA ALA A 43 10.77 -17.63 -4.90
C ALA A 43 11.30 -18.95 -4.35
N GLY A 44 10.50 -20.01 -4.44
CA GLY A 44 10.87 -21.35 -3.98
C GLY A 44 9.69 -22.30 -3.98
N THR A 45 9.94 -23.59 -4.08
CA THR A 45 8.87 -24.60 -4.11
C THR A 45 8.23 -24.78 -2.74
N THR A 46 7.05 -25.40 -2.68
CA THR A 46 6.42 -25.80 -1.41
C THR A 46 7.40 -26.59 -0.54
N GLY A 47 7.43 -26.30 0.77
CA GLY A 47 8.33 -26.94 1.74
C GLY A 47 9.79 -26.45 1.72
N SER A 48 10.15 -25.53 0.83
CA SER A 48 11.52 -25.00 0.74
C SER A 48 11.91 -24.04 1.86
N GLY A 49 10.92 -23.52 2.60
CA GLY A 49 11.09 -22.51 3.66
C GLY A 49 10.65 -21.09 3.28
N LYS A 50 10.08 -20.88 2.08
CA LYS A 50 9.57 -19.57 1.59
C LYS A 50 8.67 -18.87 2.62
N SER A 51 7.61 -19.53 3.09
CA SER A 51 6.61 -18.91 3.98
C SER A 51 7.20 -18.54 5.35
N VAL A 52 7.99 -19.45 5.94
CA VAL A 52 8.73 -19.18 7.19
C VAL A 52 9.65 -17.97 7.02
N ALA A 53 10.33 -17.85 5.89
CA ALA A 53 11.19 -16.71 5.63
C ALA A 53 10.40 -15.39 5.50
N ILE A 54 9.25 -15.39 4.80
CA ILE A 54 8.38 -14.21 4.74
C ILE A 54 7.94 -13.80 6.15
N ASN A 55 7.53 -14.75 6.99
CA ASN A 55 7.22 -14.48 8.40
C ASN A 55 8.40 -13.86 9.15
N THR A 56 9.62 -14.38 8.96
CA THR A 56 10.81 -13.81 9.61
C THR A 56 11.12 -12.40 9.13
N MET A 57 10.87 -12.09 7.85
CA MET A 57 11.01 -10.73 7.31
C MET A 57 9.98 -9.79 7.92
N ILE A 58 8.71 -10.17 7.97
CA ILE A 58 7.63 -9.37 8.60
C ILE A 58 7.96 -9.11 10.07
N LEU A 59 8.29 -10.16 10.82
CA LEU A 59 8.65 -10.04 12.23
C LEU A 59 9.90 -9.17 12.44
N SER A 60 10.89 -9.21 11.55
CA SER A 60 12.05 -8.32 11.63
C SER A 60 11.66 -6.83 11.62
N LEU A 61 10.62 -6.48 10.85
CA LEU A 61 10.07 -5.13 10.83
C LEU A 61 9.27 -4.84 12.10
N LEU A 62 8.35 -5.73 12.48
CA LEU A 62 7.44 -5.55 13.61
C LEU A 62 8.15 -5.46 14.97
N TYR A 63 9.31 -6.12 15.12
CA TYR A 63 10.13 -6.03 16.33
C TYR A 63 10.86 -4.69 16.50
N ARG A 64 10.94 -3.86 15.44
CA ARG A 64 11.72 -2.61 15.46
C ARG A 64 10.89 -1.36 15.19
N LEU A 65 9.82 -1.48 14.41
CA LEU A 65 9.11 -0.34 13.83
C LEU A 65 7.72 -0.24 14.43
N THR A 66 7.37 0.96 14.88
CA THR A 66 6.01 1.27 15.30
C THR A 66 5.10 1.45 14.07
N PRO A 67 3.77 1.43 14.22
CA PRO A 67 2.85 1.77 13.13
C PRO A 67 3.12 3.16 12.52
N GLN A 68 3.61 4.11 13.31
CA GLN A 68 3.97 5.46 12.84
C GLN A 68 5.25 5.48 11.99
N ASP A 69 6.13 4.48 12.17
CA ASP A 69 7.36 4.35 11.38
C ASP A 69 7.16 3.50 10.13
N CYS A 70 6.33 2.45 10.22
CA CYS A 70 6.10 1.50 9.13
C CYS A 70 4.68 0.95 9.13
N ARG A 71 4.05 1.02 7.95
CA ARG A 71 2.72 0.51 7.67
C ARG A 71 2.79 -0.60 6.63
N LEU A 72 1.87 -1.56 6.72
CA LEU A 72 1.88 -2.79 5.93
C LEU A 72 0.61 -2.92 5.08
N ILE A 73 0.78 -3.42 3.86
CA ILE A 73 -0.31 -3.94 3.01
C ILE A 73 0.03 -5.40 2.72
N MET A 74 -0.86 -6.32 3.06
CA MET A 74 -0.64 -7.76 2.88
C MET A 74 -1.65 -8.31 1.88
N ILE A 75 -1.15 -9.04 0.88
CA ILE A 75 -1.94 -9.69 -0.16
C ILE A 75 -1.67 -11.20 -0.09
N ASP A 76 -2.72 -11.95 0.28
CA ASP A 76 -2.70 -13.41 0.42
C ASP A 76 -3.95 -14.01 -0.24
N PRO A 77 -3.87 -14.34 -1.54
CA PRO A 77 -5.01 -14.88 -2.28
C PRO A 77 -5.44 -16.28 -1.81
N LYS A 78 -4.61 -16.98 -1.03
CA LYS A 78 -4.91 -18.34 -0.53
C LYS A 78 -5.44 -18.35 0.89
N MET A 79 -5.33 -17.24 1.63
CA MET A 79 -5.71 -17.14 3.05
C MET A 79 -4.99 -18.14 3.94
N LEU A 80 -3.72 -18.44 3.65
CA LEU A 80 -2.96 -19.48 4.36
C LEU A 80 -1.83 -18.90 5.20
N GLU A 81 -1.13 -17.91 4.67
CA GLU A 81 0.19 -17.53 5.19
C GLU A 81 0.14 -16.19 5.94
N LEU A 82 -0.59 -15.20 5.40
CA LEU A 82 -0.60 -13.84 5.97
C LEU A 82 -1.85 -13.52 6.77
N SER A 83 -2.92 -14.32 6.65
CA SER A 83 -4.17 -14.10 7.40
C SER A 83 -3.98 -14.04 8.92
N VAL A 84 -2.93 -14.70 9.46
CA VAL A 84 -2.59 -14.63 10.89
C VAL A 84 -2.35 -13.20 11.38
N TYR A 85 -1.83 -12.31 10.52
CA TYR A 85 -1.51 -10.92 10.85
C TYR A 85 -2.72 -9.99 10.84
N ASP A 86 -3.90 -10.45 10.41
CA ASP A 86 -5.05 -9.57 10.29
C ASP A 86 -5.40 -8.92 11.64
N GLY A 87 -5.61 -7.61 11.65
CA GLY A 87 -5.90 -6.84 12.87
C GLY A 87 -4.68 -6.29 13.63
N ILE A 88 -3.44 -6.48 13.18
CA ILE A 88 -2.30 -5.77 13.79
C ILE A 88 -2.35 -4.26 13.48
N PRO A 89 -1.89 -3.39 14.39
CA PRO A 89 -1.97 -1.93 14.22
C PRO A 89 -1.14 -1.40 13.04
N HIS A 90 -0.22 -2.20 12.48
CA HIS A 90 0.58 -1.81 11.31
C HIS A 90 -0.19 -1.90 9.98
N LEU A 91 -1.31 -2.62 9.92
CA LEU A 91 -2.04 -2.82 8.66
C LEU A 91 -2.82 -1.57 8.24
N LEU A 92 -2.70 -1.22 6.96
CA LEU A 92 -3.47 -0.14 6.32
C LEU A 92 -4.84 -0.61 5.81
N THR A 93 -5.00 -1.92 5.61
CA THR A 93 -6.22 -2.57 5.16
C THR A 93 -6.22 -3.99 5.71
N PRO A 94 -7.39 -4.65 5.90
CA PRO A 94 -7.41 -6.08 6.18
C PRO A 94 -6.60 -6.86 5.13
N VAL A 95 -6.14 -8.06 5.50
CA VAL A 95 -5.37 -8.90 4.56
C VAL A 95 -6.20 -9.10 3.27
N VAL A 96 -5.63 -8.71 2.14
CA VAL A 96 -6.33 -8.70 0.85
C VAL A 96 -6.28 -10.08 0.24
N THR A 97 -7.44 -10.71 0.10
CA THR A 97 -7.57 -12.08 -0.37
C THR A 97 -8.14 -12.17 -1.78
N ASP A 98 -8.89 -11.16 -2.21
CA ASP A 98 -9.48 -11.11 -3.54
C ASP A 98 -8.47 -10.53 -4.56
N PRO A 99 -8.21 -11.22 -5.69
CA PRO A 99 -7.26 -10.75 -6.69
C PRO A 99 -7.62 -9.40 -7.31
N LYS A 100 -8.91 -9.06 -7.48
CA LYS A 100 -9.32 -7.76 -8.02
C LYS A 100 -9.07 -6.66 -7.00
N LYS A 101 -9.39 -6.90 -5.72
CA LYS A 101 -9.03 -5.96 -4.64
C LYS A 101 -7.52 -5.77 -4.50
N ALA A 102 -6.72 -6.80 -4.78
CA ALA A 102 -5.26 -6.67 -4.81
C ALA A 102 -4.79 -5.70 -5.90
N VAL A 103 -5.42 -5.71 -7.09
CA VAL A 103 -5.15 -4.71 -8.14
C VAL A 103 -5.47 -3.30 -7.63
N VAL A 104 -6.63 -3.11 -6.99
CA VAL A 104 -7.03 -1.80 -6.42
C VAL A 104 -6.01 -1.33 -5.37
N ALA A 105 -5.56 -2.22 -4.49
CA ALA A 105 -4.55 -1.91 -3.47
C ALA A 105 -3.20 -1.49 -4.07
N LEU A 106 -2.77 -2.14 -5.14
CA LEU A 106 -1.55 -1.76 -5.86
C LEU A 106 -1.71 -0.43 -6.60
N LYS A 107 -2.85 -0.19 -7.25
CA LYS A 107 -3.17 1.12 -7.86
C LYS A 107 -3.20 2.23 -6.82
N TRP A 108 -3.81 2.00 -5.65
CA TRP A 108 -3.77 2.94 -4.53
C TRP A 108 -2.34 3.21 -4.08
N THR A 109 -1.52 2.17 -3.97
CA THR A 109 -0.11 2.32 -3.58
C THR A 109 0.66 3.19 -4.58
N VAL A 110 0.36 3.09 -5.88
CA VAL A 110 0.91 3.98 -6.92
C VAL A 110 0.42 5.42 -6.73
N ARG A 111 -0.87 5.65 -6.43
CA ARG A 111 -1.39 6.99 -6.15
C ARG A 111 -0.75 7.61 -4.90
N GLU A 112 -0.60 6.83 -3.83
CA GLU A 112 0.10 7.25 -2.60
C GLU A 112 1.57 7.60 -2.90
N MET A 113 2.26 6.81 -3.73
CA MET A 113 3.61 7.14 -4.19
C MET A 113 3.67 8.52 -4.86
N GLU A 114 2.74 8.79 -5.79
CA GLU A 114 2.66 10.07 -6.50
C GLU A 114 2.34 11.23 -5.54
N ASP A 115 1.43 11.05 -4.59
CA ASP A 115 1.10 12.06 -3.58
C ASP A 115 2.31 12.39 -2.69
N ARG A 116 3.05 11.37 -2.24
CA ARG A 116 4.29 11.56 -1.50
C ARG A 116 5.32 12.36 -2.29
N TYR A 117 5.44 12.13 -3.61
CA TYR A 117 6.29 12.95 -4.46
C TYR A 117 5.84 14.41 -4.52
N ARG A 118 4.54 14.68 -4.61
CA ARG A 118 4.00 16.04 -4.56
C ARG A 118 4.31 16.71 -3.22
N LYS A 119 4.09 16.02 -2.10
CA LYS A 119 4.43 16.51 -0.74
C LYS A 119 5.92 16.81 -0.60
N MET A 120 6.79 15.90 -1.05
CA MET A 120 8.25 16.09 -1.03
C MET A 120 8.69 17.29 -1.89
N SER A 121 8.11 17.45 -3.08
CA SER A 121 8.38 18.58 -3.96
C SER A 121 7.95 19.91 -3.34
N LYS A 122 6.79 19.96 -2.68
CA LYS A 122 6.32 21.16 -1.94
C LYS A 122 7.30 21.59 -0.85
N VAL A 123 7.97 20.64 -0.19
CA VAL A 123 8.95 20.90 0.88
C VAL A 123 10.38 21.09 0.36
N GLY A 124 10.65 20.77 -0.91
CA GLY A 124 11.98 20.88 -1.52
C GLY A 124 12.94 19.74 -1.14
N VAL A 125 12.42 18.57 -0.80
CA VAL A 125 13.20 17.37 -0.41
C VAL A 125 13.10 16.29 -1.48
N ARG A 126 14.10 15.39 -1.51
CA ARG A 126 14.24 14.36 -2.55
C ARG A 126 13.75 12.97 -2.15
N ASN A 127 13.53 12.73 -0.85
CA ASN A 127 13.13 11.43 -0.32
C ASN A 127 12.40 11.56 1.02
N ILE A 128 11.75 10.47 1.42
CA ILE A 128 10.96 10.39 2.66
C ILE A 128 11.77 10.71 3.92
N ASP A 129 13.03 10.28 3.98
CA ASP A 129 13.91 10.58 5.13
C ASP A 129 14.12 12.10 5.28
N GLY A 130 14.39 12.79 4.16
CA GLY A 130 14.54 14.24 4.13
C GLY A 130 13.24 14.95 4.49
N PHE A 131 12.11 14.44 4.02
CA PHE A 131 10.78 14.94 4.37
C PHE A 131 10.52 14.83 5.87
N ASN A 132 10.64 13.63 6.44
CA ASN A 132 10.38 13.37 7.85
C ASN A 132 11.33 14.17 8.75
N ALA A 133 12.61 14.31 8.36
CA ALA A 133 13.56 15.14 9.08
C ALA A 133 13.16 16.63 9.06
N ARG A 134 12.70 17.15 7.92
CA ARG A 134 12.28 18.55 7.80
C ARG A 134 11.01 18.84 8.60
N VAL A 135 10.02 17.95 8.55
CA VAL A 135 8.77 18.04 9.32
C VAL A 135 9.07 17.97 10.82
N SER A 136 9.84 16.98 11.27
CA SER A 136 10.19 16.82 12.69
C SER A 136 10.99 18.00 13.24
N GLN A 137 11.83 18.64 12.42
CA GLN A 137 12.56 19.84 12.82
C GLN A 137 11.66 21.07 12.93
N ALA A 138 10.69 21.21 12.02
CA ALA A 138 9.73 22.31 12.05
C ALA A 138 8.82 22.21 13.29
N ASP A 139 8.32 21.01 13.57
CA ASP A 139 7.50 20.73 14.74
C ASP A 139 8.24 21.04 16.07
N LYS A 140 9.49 20.58 16.21
CA LYS A 140 10.34 20.90 17.37
C LYS A 140 10.61 22.39 17.58
N LYS A 141 10.52 23.20 16.53
CA LYS A 141 10.69 24.66 16.58
C LYS A 141 9.37 25.42 16.68
N GLY A 142 8.22 24.74 16.59
CA GLY A 142 6.91 25.37 16.46
C GLY A 142 6.76 26.19 15.16
N GLU A 143 7.55 25.87 14.13
CA GLU A 143 7.51 26.55 12.83
C GLU A 143 6.48 25.86 11.92
N LYS A 144 5.59 26.63 11.29
CA LYS A 144 4.75 26.10 10.21
C LYS A 144 5.54 26.11 8.91
N ILE A 145 5.53 24.98 8.20
CA ILE A 145 6.14 24.90 6.87
C ILE A 145 5.21 25.63 5.90
N SER A 146 5.69 26.73 5.31
CA SER A 146 4.94 27.49 4.31
C SER A 146 5.68 27.52 2.98
N ARG A 147 4.91 27.66 1.90
CA ARG A 147 5.44 27.81 0.55
C ARG A 147 4.79 29.03 -0.09
N THR A 148 5.62 29.94 -0.58
CA THR A 148 5.18 31.05 -1.42
C THR A 148 5.07 30.58 -2.87
N VAL A 149 3.87 30.61 -3.43
CA VAL A 149 3.58 30.24 -4.82
C VAL A 149 3.09 31.47 -5.59
N GLN A 150 3.51 31.59 -6.84
CA GLN A 150 2.97 32.63 -7.73
C GLN A 150 1.60 32.16 -8.23
N THR A 151 0.54 32.85 -7.83
CA THR A 151 -0.85 32.49 -8.15
C THR A 151 -1.37 33.19 -9.40
N GLY A 152 -0.67 34.22 -9.89
CA GLY A 152 -1.00 34.87 -11.14
C GLY A 152 -0.26 36.19 -11.35
N PHE A 153 -0.87 37.05 -12.16
CA PHE A 153 -0.45 38.43 -12.37
C PHE A 153 -1.62 39.36 -12.09
N ASP A 154 -1.36 40.49 -11.44
CA ASP A 154 -2.34 41.54 -11.23
C ASP A 154 -2.80 42.10 -12.58
N ARG A 155 -4.13 42.14 -12.80
CA ARG A 155 -4.72 42.56 -14.07
C ARG A 155 -4.58 44.06 -14.34
N GLN A 156 -4.25 44.87 -13.35
CA GLN A 156 -4.07 46.32 -13.48
C GLN A 156 -2.59 46.71 -13.58
N THR A 157 -1.70 46.05 -12.83
CA THR A 157 -0.28 46.42 -12.76
C THR A 157 0.64 45.49 -13.54
N GLY A 158 0.20 44.27 -13.88
CA GLY A 158 1.01 43.25 -14.53
C GLY A 158 2.06 42.60 -13.61
N GLU A 159 2.06 42.92 -12.32
CA GLU A 159 2.99 42.38 -11.33
C GLU A 159 2.59 40.96 -10.90
N ALA A 160 3.58 40.14 -10.54
CA ALA A 160 3.34 38.78 -10.08
C ALA A 160 2.67 38.77 -8.69
N ILE A 161 1.54 38.08 -8.55
CA ILE A 161 0.86 37.87 -7.27
C ILE A 161 1.42 36.60 -6.63
N TYR A 162 1.85 36.73 -5.37
CA TYR A 162 2.38 35.63 -4.58
C TYR A 162 1.45 35.35 -3.40
N GLU A 163 1.09 34.08 -3.22
CA GLU A 163 0.31 33.61 -2.07
C GLU A 163 1.15 32.66 -1.23
N THR A 164 1.07 32.77 0.09
CA THR A 164 1.80 31.89 1.01
C THR A 164 0.85 30.83 1.55
N GLU A 165 0.99 29.60 1.05
CA GLU A 165 0.24 28.44 1.50
C GLU A 165 0.93 27.84 2.74
N ASN A 166 0.21 27.72 3.85
CA ASN A 166 0.69 26.97 5.02
C ASN A 166 0.40 25.47 4.79
N LEU A 167 1.42 24.63 4.90
CA LEU A 167 1.32 23.19 4.73
C LEU A 167 1.20 22.53 6.10
N ASP A 168 0.07 21.88 6.35
CA ASP A 168 -0.11 21.00 7.51
C ASP A 168 0.45 19.63 7.15
N LEU A 169 1.64 19.30 7.68
CA LEU A 169 2.41 18.13 7.27
C LEU A 169 2.79 17.30 8.49
N GLU A 170 2.57 16.01 8.39
CA GLU A 170 3.00 15.01 9.37
C GLU A 170 4.09 14.11 8.77
N PRO A 171 4.98 13.54 9.59
CA PRO A 171 5.93 12.53 9.12
C PRO A 171 5.22 11.35 8.46
N MET A 172 5.74 10.89 7.33
CA MET A 172 5.15 9.78 6.58
C MET A 172 5.82 8.46 6.96
N PRO A 173 5.06 7.40 7.29
CA PRO A 173 5.62 6.08 7.55
C PRO A 173 6.16 5.46 6.26
N TYR A 174 7.14 4.55 6.37
CA TYR A 174 7.42 3.63 5.27
C TYR A 174 6.20 2.73 5.01
N ILE A 175 5.96 2.38 3.76
CA ILE A 175 4.94 1.36 3.41
C ILE A 175 5.65 0.14 2.85
N VAL A 176 5.35 -1.04 3.39
CA VAL A 176 5.81 -2.31 2.83
C VAL A 176 4.59 -3.10 2.34
N VAL A 177 4.57 -3.38 1.04
CA VAL A 177 3.57 -4.23 0.40
C VAL A 177 4.12 -5.65 0.30
N ILE A 178 3.44 -6.62 0.89
CA ILE A 178 3.82 -8.03 0.88
C ILE A 178 2.79 -8.80 0.05
N ILE A 179 3.26 -9.50 -0.98
CA ILE A 179 2.46 -10.36 -1.85
C ILE A 179 2.99 -11.78 -1.67
N ASP A 180 2.22 -12.69 -1.05
CA ASP A 180 2.71 -14.05 -0.79
C ASP A 180 2.80 -14.92 -2.08
N GLU A 181 1.78 -14.86 -2.94
CA GLU A 181 1.70 -15.67 -4.15
C GLU A 181 1.28 -14.81 -5.34
N MET A 182 2.25 -14.15 -5.96
CA MET A 182 2.03 -13.30 -7.13
C MET A 182 1.42 -14.08 -8.31
N ALA A 183 1.74 -15.37 -8.46
CA ALA A 183 1.26 -16.17 -9.57
C ALA A 183 -0.28 -16.24 -9.64
N ASP A 184 -0.96 -16.30 -8.48
CA ASP A 184 -2.43 -16.29 -8.46
C ASP A 184 -3.01 -14.96 -8.93
N LEU A 185 -2.34 -13.85 -8.61
CA LEU A 185 -2.74 -12.53 -9.11
C LEU A 185 -2.51 -12.40 -10.61
N MET A 186 -1.37 -12.93 -11.10
CA MET A 186 -1.03 -12.90 -12.53
C MET A 186 -2.01 -13.69 -13.40
N MET A 187 -2.56 -14.79 -12.87
CA MET A 187 -3.55 -15.59 -13.58
C MET A 187 -4.90 -14.88 -13.77
N VAL A 188 -5.24 -13.93 -12.88
CA VAL A 188 -6.53 -13.22 -12.93
C VAL A 188 -6.38 -11.86 -13.61
N ALA A 189 -5.34 -11.10 -13.30
CA ALA A 189 -5.16 -9.70 -13.71
C ALA A 189 -3.70 -9.35 -14.06
N GLY A 190 -3.01 -10.25 -14.78
CA GLY A 190 -1.55 -10.13 -14.99
C GLY A 190 -1.06 -8.80 -15.56
N LYS A 191 -1.78 -8.21 -16.52
CA LYS A 191 -1.39 -6.91 -17.11
C LYS A 191 -1.43 -5.76 -16.10
N ASP A 192 -2.49 -5.68 -15.31
CA ASP A 192 -2.68 -4.61 -14.32
C ASP A 192 -1.70 -4.76 -13.16
N ILE A 193 -1.49 -6.00 -12.69
CA ILE A 193 -0.51 -6.32 -11.64
C ILE A 193 0.90 -5.98 -12.12
N GLU A 194 1.31 -6.42 -13.31
CA GLU A 194 2.63 -6.14 -13.86
C GLU A 194 2.85 -4.63 -14.05
N GLY A 195 1.85 -3.90 -14.58
CA GLY A 195 1.91 -2.45 -14.75
C GLY A 195 2.05 -1.67 -13.45
N ALA A 196 1.25 -2.02 -12.42
CA ALA A 196 1.33 -1.37 -11.11
C ALA A 196 2.66 -1.68 -10.40
N VAL A 197 3.07 -2.95 -10.41
CA VAL A 197 4.34 -3.40 -9.83
C VAL A 197 5.53 -2.73 -10.52
N GLN A 198 5.51 -2.62 -11.84
CA GLN A 198 6.56 -1.94 -12.60
C GLN A 198 6.67 -0.47 -12.19
N ARG A 199 5.55 0.27 -12.14
CA ARG A 199 5.53 1.68 -11.70
C ARG A 199 6.09 1.84 -10.29
N LEU A 200 5.65 1.00 -9.36
CA LEU A 200 6.17 1.00 -8.00
C LEU A 200 7.68 0.73 -8.01
N ALA A 201 8.12 -0.33 -8.66
CA ALA A 201 9.52 -0.74 -8.59
C ALA A 201 10.49 0.29 -9.21
N GLN A 202 10.02 1.11 -10.16
CA GLN A 202 10.81 2.19 -10.76
C GLN A 202 10.91 3.45 -9.89
N MET A 203 9.85 3.81 -9.15
CA MET A 203 9.73 5.14 -8.55
C MET A 203 9.48 5.12 -7.04
N ALA A 204 9.11 4.00 -6.42
CA ALA A 204 8.65 3.94 -5.04
C ALA A 204 9.75 4.16 -3.99
N ARG A 205 11.02 3.88 -4.33
CA ARG A 205 12.16 3.94 -3.39
C ARG A 205 12.23 5.26 -2.62
N ALA A 206 12.19 6.40 -3.32
CA ALA A 206 12.35 7.70 -2.67
C ALA A 206 11.10 8.10 -1.88
N ALA A 207 9.93 7.60 -2.27
CA ALA A 207 8.67 7.76 -1.55
C ALA A 207 8.54 6.86 -0.30
N GLY A 208 9.54 6.00 -0.03
CA GLY A 208 9.53 5.10 1.13
C GLY A 208 8.54 3.96 1.01
N ILE A 209 8.24 3.53 -0.22
CA ILE A 209 7.35 2.41 -0.50
C ILE A 209 8.18 1.25 -1.03
N HIS A 210 7.99 0.06 -0.46
CA HIS A 210 8.78 -1.14 -0.75
C HIS A 210 7.85 -2.32 -1.00
N VAL A 211 8.26 -3.23 -1.89
CA VAL A 211 7.44 -4.39 -2.30
C VAL A 211 8.24 -5.66 -2.06
N ILE A 212 7.69 -6.58 -1.27
CA ILE A 212 8.17 -7.95 -1.13
C ILE A 212 7.20 -8.82 -1.89
N MET A 213 7.67 -9.37 -3.00
CA MET A 213 6.87 -10.22 -3.87
C MET A 213 7.35 -11.65 -3.74
N ALA A 214 6.43 -12.58 -3.49
CA ALA A 214 6.73 -13.98 -3.37
C ALA A 214 5.94 -14.83 -4.38
N THR A 215 6.50 -15.98 -4.75
CA THR A 215 5.84 -16.96 -5.63
C THR A 215 6.38 -18.37 -5.36
N GLN A 216 5.51 -19.37 -5.40
CA GLN A 216 5.93 -20.78 -5.44
C GLN A 216 6.06 -21.33 -6.86
N ARG A 217 5.66 -20.55 -7.87
CA ARG A 217 5.73 -20.89 -9.29
C ARG A 217 6.77 -20.02 -10.00
N PRO A 218 8.06 -20.42 -9.99
CA PRO A 218 9.14 -19.66 -10.61
C PRO A 218 9.21 -19.85 -12.13
N SER A 219 8.07 -19.69 -12.81
CA SER A 219 7.98 -19.76 -14.28
C SER A 219 8.23 -18.40 -14.92
N VAL A 220 8.55 -18.40 -16.22
CA VAL A 220 8.76 -17.17 -17.01
C VAL A 220 7.48 -16.33 -17.18
N ASP A 221 6.32 -16.96 -17.05
CA ASP A 221 5.01 -16.29 -17.15
C ASP A 221 4.68 -15.51 -15.87
N VAL A 222 5.24 -15.91 -14.73
CA VAL A 222 5.08 -15.22 -13.44
C VAL A 222 6.23 -14.23 -13.23
N ILE A 223 7.47 -14.69 -13.42
CA ILE A 223 8.68 -13.90 -13.26
C ILE A 223 9.11 -13.39 -14.65
N THR A 224 8.34 -12.45 -15.17
CA THR A 224 8.55 -11.88 -16.51
C THR A 224 9.88 -11.11 -16.60
N GLY A 225 10.30 -10.77 -17.83
CA GLY A 225 11.48 -9.92 -18.05
C GLY A 225 11.34 -8.56 -17.35
N THR A 226 10.15 -7.97 -17.37
CA THR A 226 9.82 -6.70 -16.70
C THR A 226 9.98 -6.80 -15.20
N ILE A 227 9.44 -7.86 -14.58
CA ILE A 227 9.57 -8.08 -13.14
C ILE A 227 11.05 -8.22 -12.77
N LYS A 228 11.82 -9.03 -13.51
CA LYS A 228 13.26 -9.19 -13.24
C LYS A 228 14.04 -7.88 -13.37
N ALA A 229 13.72 -7.06 -14.37
CA ALA A 229 14.40 -5.79 -14.60
C ALA A 229 14.21 -4.80 -13.44
N ASN A 230 13.06 -4.85 -12.77
CA ASN A 230 12.73 -3.91 -11.69
C ASN A 230 12.93 -4.48 -10.27
N PHE A 231 13.16 -5.79 -10.12
CA PHE A 231 13.46 -6.45 -8.84
C PHE A 231 14.89 -7.01 -8.87
N PRO A 232 15.91 -6.17 -8.64
CA PRO A 232 17.31 -6.59 -8.71
C PRO A 232 17.75 -7.38 -7.47
N THR A 233 17.00 -7.29 -6.37
CA THR A 233 17.22 -8.06 -5.15
C THR A 233 16.35 -9.31 -5.19
N ARG A 234 16.99 -10.48 -5.14
CA ARG A 234 16.30 -11.75 -5.33
C ARG A 234 16.74 -12.76 -4.28
N ILE A 235 15.77 -13.51 -3.78
CA ILE A 235 15.95 -14.60 -2.83
C ILE A 235 15.33 -15.84 -3.47
N SER A 236 16.16 -16.85 -3.71
CA SER A 236 15.68 -18.16 -4.13
C SER A 236 15.87 -19.15 -2.99
N PHE A 237 14.78 -19.75 -2.54
CA PHE A 237 14.81 -21.00 -1.81
C PHE A 237 14.97 -22.16 -2.79
N GLN A 238 14.98 -23.38 -2.26
CA GLN A 238 15.05 -24.60 -3.06
C GLN A 238 13.99 -24.60 -4.16
N VAL A 239 14.43 -24.97 -5.37
CA VAL A 239 13.58 -25.15 -6.55
C VAL A 239 13.84 -26.51 -7.18
N THR A 240 12.93 -26.95 -8.04
CA THR A 240 12.99 -28.28 -8.66
C THR A 240 14.05 -28.41 -9.74
N SER A 241 14.33 -27.34 -10.49
CA SER A 241 15.17 -27.44 -11.69
C SER A 241 16.14 -26.28 -11.86
N LYS A 242 17.18 -26.54 -12.66
CA LYS A 242 18.14 -25.52 -13.13
C LYS A 242 17.46 -24.41 -13.93
N ILE A 243 16.32 -24.70 -14.56
CA ILE A 243 15.56 -23.71 -15.33
C ILE A 243 14.92 -22.72 -14.36
N ASP A 244 14.26 -23.23 -13.31
CA ASP A 244 13.64 -22.41 -12.26
C ASP A 244 14.67 -21.51 -11.56
N SER A 245 15.86 -22.07 -11.23
CA SER A 245 16.96 -21.29 -10.66
C SER A 245 17.37 -20.13 -11.57
N ARG A 246 17.52 -20.39 -12.88
CA ARG A 246 17.84 -19.34 -13.86
C ARG A 246 16.73 -18.32 -14.02
N THR A 247 15.47 -18.74 -13.93
CA THR A 247 14.33 -17.82 -13.98
C THR A 247 14.39 -16.80 -12.84
N ILE A 248 14.75 -17.24 -11.62
CA ILE A 248 14.83 -16.36 -10.45
C ILE A 248 16.16 -15.58 -10.45
N LEU A 249 17.29 -16.28 -10.43
CA LEU A 249 18.61 -15.71 -10.13
C LEU A 249 19.39 -15.28 -11.38
N GLY A 250 19.01 -15.77 -12.56
CA GLY A 250 19.81 -15.65 -13.78
C GLY A 250 20.90 -16.73 -13.92
N GLU A 251 21.17 -17.48 -12.86
CA GLU A 251 22.13 -18.59 -12.84
C GLU A 251 21.56 -19.84 -12.14
N GLN A 252 22.23 -20.97 -12.33
CA GLN A 252 21.90 -22.24 -11.66
C GLN A 252 22.48 -22.26 -10.23
N GLY A 253 21.91 -23.07 -9.35
CA GLY A 253 22.41 -23.28 -7.99
C GLY A 253 21.30 -23.46 -6.96
N ALA A 254 20.13 -22.85 -7.17
CA ALA A 254 19.02 -22.97 -6.23
C ALA A 254 18.42 -24.38 -6.18
N GLU A 255 18.56 -25.16 -7.26
CA GLU A 255 18.15 -26.57 -7.30
C GLU A 255 19.00 -27.47 -6.40
N GLN A 256 20.13 -26.97 -5.89
CA GLN A 256 21.06 -27.69 -5.01
C GLN A 256 20.90 -27.31 -3.53
N LEU A 257 19.96 -26.41 -3.22
CA LEU A 257 19.65 -26.04 -1.85
C LEU A 257 19.03 -27.21 -1.10
N LEU A 258 19.13 -27.18 0.23
CA LEU A 258 18.71 -28.27 1.11
C LEU A 258 17.23 -28.22 1.51
N GLY A 259 16.52 -27.15 1.13
CA GLY A 259 15.18 -26.84 1.63
C GLY A 259 15.22 -26.29 3.06
N MET A 260 14.08 -26.30 3.76
CA MET A 260 13.98 -25.91 5.17
C MET A 260 14.63 -24.56 5.53
N GLY A 261 14.51 -23.57 4.65
CA GLY A 261 15.03 -22.21 4.85
C GLY A 261 16.44 -21.97 4.29
N ASP A 262 17.09 -22.97 3.69
CA ASP A 262 18.31 -22.76 2.92
C ASP A 262 18.02 -21.98 1.64
N MET A 263 18.74 -20.87 1.41
CA MET A 263 18.47 -19.95 0.32
C MET A 263 19.73 -19.36 -0.33
N LEU A 264 19.57 -18.92 -1.57
CA LEU A 264 20.49 -18.07 -2.30
C LEU A 264 19.95 -16.63 -2.33
N TYR A 265 20.74 -15.71 -1.80
CA TYR A 265 20.45 -14.29 -1.77
C TYR A 265 21.33 -13.54 -2.77
N MET A 266 20.73 -12.69 -3.59
CA MET A 266 21.40 -11.84 -4.55
C MET A 266 20.96 -10.40 -4.35
N ALA A 267 21.90 -9.54 -3.97
CA ALA A 267 21.69 -8.11 -3.83
C ALA A 267 22.02 -7.38 -5.14
N GLY A 268 21.07 -6.63 -5.70
CA GLY A 268 21.36 -5.71 -6.81
C GLY A 268 21.88 -6.36 -8.09
N GLY A 269 21.54 -7.62 -8.36
CA GLY A 269 22.13 -8.39 -9.47
C GLY A 269 23.62 -8.73 -9.31
N GLY A 270 24.17 -8.58 -8.10
CA GLY A 270 25.56 -8.87 -7.78
C GLY A 270 25.83 -10.34 -7.49
N ARG A 271 26.88 -10.60 -6.71
CA ARG A 271 27.30 -11.96 -6.34
C ARG A 271 26.24 -12.64 -5.47
N ILE A 272 25.96 -13.89 -5.77
CA ILE A 272 25.09 -14.74 -4.95
C ILE A 272 25.79 -15.16 -3.67
N GLN A 273 25.06 -15.07 -2.57
CA GLN A 273 25.46 -15.52 -1.24
C GLN A 273 24.49 -16.59 -0.75
N ARG A 274 25.00 -17.71 -0.26
CA ARG A 274 24.18 -18.73 0.41
C ARG A 274 23.92 -18.32 1.85
N VAL A 275 22.66 -18.39 2.27
CA VAL A 275 22.19 -17.98 3.58
C VAL A 275 21.24 -19.04 4.13
N HIS A 276 21.36 -19.35 5.41
CA HIS A 276 20.46 -20.23 6.14
C HIS A 276 19.45 -19.37 6.88
N GLY A 277 18.19 -19.41 6.43
CA GLY A 277 17.09 -18.64 6.97
C GLY A 277 16.81 -18.98 8.44
N PRO A 278 16.44 -17.99 9.27
CA PRO A 278 16.01 -18.27 10.62
C PRO A 278 14.68 -19.02 10.59
N PHE A 279 14.50 -19.90 11.57
CA PHE A 279 13.20 -20.53 11.81
C PHE A 279 12.35 -19.69 12.76
N VAL A 280 11.04 -19.64 12.51
CA VAL A 280 10.01 -19.20 13.45
C VAL A 280 8.84 -20.16 13.31
N ALA A 281 8.31 -20.62 14.44
CA ALA A 281 7.13 -21.50 14.44
C ALA A 281 5.85 -20.66 14.34
N ASP A 282 4.77 -21.26 13.83
CA ASP A 282 3.48 -20.57 13.67
C ASP A 282 2.94 -20.11 15.03
N GLU A 283 3.11 -20.91 16.10
CA GLU A 283 2.68 -20.50 17.44
C GLU A 283 3.49 -19.31 17.99
N GLU A 284 4.72 -19.10 17.52
CA GLU A 284 5.48 -17.89 17.87
C GLU A 284 4.90 -16.68 17.15
N VAL A 285 4.56 -16.81 15.85
CA VAL A 285 3.92 -15.74 15.05
C VAL A 285 2.59 -15.33 15.69
N GLU A 286 1.74 -16.29 16.02
CA GLU A 286 0.44 -16.04 16.65
C GLU A 286 0.57 -15.29 17.98
N LYS A 287 1.53 -15.69 18.83
CA LYS A 287 1.79 -15.01 20.11
C LYS A 287 2.24 -13.56 19.91
N ILE A 288 3.12 -13.32 18.94
CA ILE A 288 3.59 -11.97 18.63
C ILE A 288 2.45 -11.11 18.10
N VAL A 289 1.64 -11.64 17.18
CA VAL A 289 0.47 -10.94 16.63
C VAL A 289 -0.54 -10.63 17.73
N ALA A 290 -0.87 -11.60 18.59
CA ALA A 290 -1.77 -11.40 19.73
C ALA A 290 -1.26 -10.29 20.66
N HIS A 291 0.05 -10.26 20.93
CA HIS A 291 0.66 -9.19 21.71
C HIS A 291 0.52 -7.82 21.03
N LEU A 292 0.74 -7.73 19.71
CA LEU A 292 0.60 -6.47 18.96
C LEU A 292 -0.84 -5.96 18.96
N LYS A 293 -1.83 -6.85 18.84
CA LYS A 293 -3.26 -6.49 18.90
C LYS A 293 -3.68 -5.89 20.24
N LEU A 294 -2.98 -6.22 21.33
CA LEU A 294 -3.21 -5.60 22.64
C LEU A 294 -2.67 -4.17 22.72
N GLN A 295 -1.75 -3.78 21.84
CA GLN A 295 -1.13 -2.46 21.85
C GLN A 295 -1.95 -1.43 21.05
N GLY A 296 -2.84 -1.86 20.17
CA GLY A 296 -3.70 -0.97 19.40
C GLY A 296 -4.51 -1.68 18.32
N VAL A 297 -5.47 -0.95 17.77
CA VAL A 297 -6.27 -1.38 16.62
C VAL A 297 -5.76 -0.70 15.34
N PRO A 298 -5.85 -1.35 14.17
CA PRO A 298 -5.47 -0.74 12.92
C PRO A 298 -6.46 0.34 12.50
N GLU A 299 -5.93 1.45 12.02
CA GLU A 299 -6.69 2.46 11.29
C GLU A 299 -6.72 2.06 9.82
N TYR A 300 -7.76 1.35 9.40
CA TYR A 300 -7.91 0.91 8.02
C TYR A 300 -8.34 2.07 7.10
N LEU A 301 -7.82 2.06 5.88
CA LEU A 301 -8.16 2.99 4.81
C LEU A 301 -9.00 2.27 3.75
N ASP A 302 -10.30 2.51 3.73
CA ASP A 302 -11.23 1.84 2.80
C ASP A 302 -10.85 2.04 1.33
N ALA A 303 -10.30 3.22 1.00
CA ALA A 303 -9.84 3.61 -0.34
C ALA A 303 -8.73 2.71 -0.91
N ILE A 304 -8.12 1.83 -0.10
CA ILE A 304 -7.11 0.87 -0.58
C ILE A 304 -7.78 -0.28 -1.35
N THR A 305 -8.98 -0.69 -0.96
CA THR A 305 -9.65 -1.87 -1.54
C THR A 305 -10.94 -1.56 -2.27
N GLU A 306 -11.45 -0.33 -2.14
CA GLU A 306 -12.61 0.15 -2.88
C GLU A 306 -12.16 0.76 -4.21
N ASP A 307 -12.70 0.24 -5.31
CA ASP A 307 -12.48 0.80 -6.63
C ASP A 307 -13.33 2.08 -6.76
N ASP A 308 -12.67 3.23 -6.90
CA ASP A 308 -13.35 4.52 -7.04
C ASP A 308 -13.98 4.69 -8.45
N GLY A 309 -13.82 3.73 -9.36
CA GLY A 309 -14.42 3.76 -10.70
C GLY A 309 -13.86 4.85 -11.62
N GLU A 310 -12.76 5.49 -11.24
CA GLU A 310 -12.16 6.60 -11.99
C GLU A 310 -11.29 6.17 -13.18
N ASP A 311 -11.13 4.86 -13.44
CA ASP A 311 -10.36 4.35 -14.57
C ASP A 311 -11.26 3.57 -15.56
N ASP A 312 -12.17 4.26 -16.27
CA ASP A 312 -12.72 3.79 -17.56
C ASP A 312 -13.53 4.86 -18.34
N ASP A 313 -13.12 6.14 -18.33
CA ASP A 313 -13.67 7.13 -19.27
C ASP A 313 -12.57 7.73 -20.18
N GLU A 314 -12.26 7.02 -21.26
CA GLU A 314 -11.80 7.67 -22.49
C GLU A 314 -12.99 8.38 -23.16
N PRO A 315 -12.82 9.59 -23.71
CA PRO A 315 -13.93 10.40 -24.19
C PRO A 315 -14.41 9.91 -25.57
N SER A 316 -15.33 8.94 -25.58
CA SER A 316 -16.08 8.64 -26.80
C SER A 316 -17.29 9.57 -26.94
N GLY A 317 -17.11 10.61 -27.74
CA GLY A 317 -18.19 11.52 -28.11
C GLY A 317 -19.26 10.83 -28.96
N LYS A 318 -20.50 10.84 -28.47
CA LYS A 318 -21.77 10.85 -29.24
C LYS A 318 -22.77 11.60 -28.34
N GLY A 319 -23.30 12.76 -28.71
CA GLY A 319 -24.20 12.95 -29.85
C GLY A 319 -25.62 12.66 -29.37
N GLY A 320 -26.33 13.72 -28.96
CA GLY A 320 -27.49 13.65 -28.07
C GLY A 320 -28.80 13.14 -28.65
N ALA A 321 -29.78 12.94 -27.77
CA ALA A 321 -31.20 13.15 -28.03
C ALA A 321 -31.99 13.18 -26.71
N SER A 322 -32.84 14.19 -26.61
CA SER A 322 -33.78 14.50 -25.54
C SER A 322 -34.89 13.46 -25.33
N GLY A 323 -35.35 13.31 -24.08
CA GLY A 323 -36.68 12.75 -23.75
C GLY A 323 -36.99 12.96 -22.28
N GLY A 324 -37.90 13.88 -21.95
CA GLY A 324 -38.14 14.37 -20.60
C GLY A 324 -39.14 13.58 -19.74
N GLY A 325 -39.19 13.96 -18.45
CA GLY A 325 -40.33 13.70 -17.57
C GLY A 325 -40.02 13.62 -16.07
N GLY A 326 -40.06 14.76 -15.37
CA GLY A 326 -40.69 14.87 -14.03
C GLY A 326 -39.86 14.66 -12.75
N ASN A 327 -39.59 15.79 -12.07
CA ASN A 327 -39.45 16.01 -10.62
C ASN A 327 -38.20 15.51 -9.87
N SER A 328 -37.23 16.40 -9.67
CA SER A 328 -37.17 17.33 -8.51
C SER A 328 -35.95 18.26 -8.66
N ASN A 329 -36.17 19.58 -8.56
CA ASN A 329 -35.17 20.63 -8.78
C ASN A 329 -34.12 20.71 -7.64
N PHE A 330 -33.38 19.63 -7.37
CA PHE A 330 -32.25 19.65 -6.45
C PHE A 330 -30.93 20.07 -7.15
N GLU A 331 -30.88 20.04 -8.48
CA GLU A 331 -29.65 20.36 -9.24
C GLU A 331 -29.35 21.85 -9.35
N ASP A 332 -30.35 22.73 -9.17
CA ASP A 332 -30.22 24.20 -9.23
C ASP A 332 -30.33 24.88 -7.83
N SER A 333 -30.23 24.10 -6.74
CA SER A 333 -30.33 24.66 -5.38
C SER A 333 -28.98 25.15 -4.85
N ASP A 334 -28.94 26.40 -4.35
CA ASP A 334 -27.80 26.98 -3.63
C ASP A 334 -27.62 26.41 -2.21
N ASP A 335 -28.55 25.57 -1.71
CA ASP A 335 -28.45 24.95 -0.39
C ASP A 335 -27.50 23.72 -0.43
N PRO A 336 -26.42 23.70 0.38
CA PRO A 336 -25.53 22.54 0.51
C PRO A 336 -26.23 21.24 0.89
N TYR A 337 -27.40 21.29 1.53
CA TYR A 337 -28.18 20.10 1.85
C TYR A 337 -28.78 19.45 0.60
N ASP A 338 -29.40 20.24 -0.27
CA ASP A 338 -30.05 19.79 -1.50
C ASP A 338 -29.02 19.22 -2.48
N GLN A 339 -27.84 19.85 -2.57
CA GLN A 339 -26.71 19.34 -3.34
C GLN A 339 -26.18 18.01 -2.80
N ALA A 340 -26.22 17.81 -1.48
CA ALA A 340 -25.83 16.54 -0.88
C ALA A 340 -26.84 15.44 -1.20
N VAL A 341 -28.15 15.76 -1.18
CA VAL A 341 -29.22 14.80 -1.51
C VAL A 341 -29.13 14.39 -2.97
N SER A 342 -28.95 15.34 -3.89
CA SER A 342 -28.81 15.02 -5.32
C SER A 342 -27.58 14.15 -5.59
N VAL A 343 -26.45 14.43 -4.95
CA VAL A 343 -25.25 13.60 -5.01
C VAL A 343 -25.51 12.17 -4.53
N VAL A 344 -26.19 12.00 -3.38
CA VAL A 344 -26.47 10.68 -2.81
C VAL A 344 -27.40 9.87 -3.71
N LEU A 345 -28.46 10.50 -4.24
CA LEU A 345 -29.43 9.84 -5.11
C LEU A 345 -28.85 9.50 -6.49
N ARG A 346 -28.00 10.37 -7.05
CA ARG A 346 -27.35 10.14 -8.34
C ARG A 346 -26.24 9.08 -8.24
N ASP A 347 -25.42 9.16 -7.20
CA ASP A 347 -24.20 8.35 -7.11
C ASP A 347 -24.41 7.05 -6.29
N GLY A 348 -25.61 6.85 -5.72
CA GLY A 348 -26.00 5.63 -4.99
C GLY A 348 -25.21 5.39 -3.69
N LYS A 349 -24.50 6.40 -3.18
CA LYS A 349 -23.55 6.29 -2.07
C LYS A 349 -23.88 7.30 -0.97
N ALA A 350 -24.12 6.81 0.25
CA ALA A 350 -24.36 7.63 1.43
C ALA A 350 -23.37 7.34 2.56
N SER A 351 -22.36 8.19 2.72
CA SER A 351 -21.49 8.21 3.91
C SER A 351 -20.98 9.62 4.21
N THR A 352 -20.62 9.88 5.47
CA THR A 352 -20.10 11.19 5.92
C THR A 352 -18.87 11.60 5.13
N SER A 353 -17.91 10.69 4.96
CA SER A 353 -16.68 10.93 4.21
C SER A 353 -16.94 11.14 2.72
N TYR A 354 -17.98 10.51 2.15
CA TYR A 354 -18.35 10.68 0.75
C TYR A 354 -18.89 12.08 0.47
N ILE A 355 -19.85 12.54 1.30
CA ILE A 355 -20.42 13.88 1.22
C ILE A 355 -19.36 14.96 1.48
N GLN A 356 -18.47 14.72 2.45
CA GLN A 356 -17.35 15.61 2.76
C GLN A 356 -16.49 15.89 1.51
N ARG A 357 -16.12 14.85 0.76
CA ARG A 357 -15.29 14.98 -0.44
C ARG A 357 -16.05 15.62 -1.59
N ARG A 358 -17.29 15.19 -1.85
CA ARG A 358 -18.05 15.64 -3.04
C ARG A 358 -18.43 17.12 -2.97
N LEU A 359 -18.68 17.64 -1.77
CA LEU A 359 -19.05 19.04 -1.56
C LEU A 359 -17.89 19.91 -1.05
N GLY A 360 -16.71 19.34 -0.84
CA GLY A 360 -15.54 20.08 -0.32
C GLY A 360 -15.78 20.72 1.06
N ILE A 361 -16.67 20.15 1.86
CA ILE A 361 -17.05 20.67 3.19
C ILE A 361 -16.28 19.94 4.30
N GLY A 362 -16.20 20.53 5.50
CA GLY A 362 -15.57 19.88 6.66
C GLY A 362 -16.37 18.69 7.21
N TYR A 363 -15.69 17.75 7.89
CA TYR A 363 -16.27 16.50 8.40
C TYR A 363 -17.53 16.72 9.25
N ASN A 364 -17.50 17.65 10.22
CA ASN A 364 -18.64 17.93 11.09
C ASN A 364 -19.87 18.40 10.29
N ARG A 365 -19.65 19.18 9.23
CA ARG A 365 -20.73 19.67 8.36
C ARG A 365 -21.31 18.54 7.52
N ALA A 366 -20.45 17.66 6.98
CA ALA A 366 -20.89 16.47 6.27
C ALA A 366 -21.66 15.50 7.18
N ALA A 367 -21.23 15.34 8.43
CA ALA A 367 -21.89 14.50 9.42
C ALA A 367 -23.29 15.01 9.73
N SER A 368 -23.45 16.33 9.98
CA SER A 368 -24.75 16.94 10.24
C SER A 368 -25.72 16.81 9.04
N ILE A 369 -25.20 16.89 7.81
CA ILE A 369 -26.00 16.70 6.60
C ILE A 369 -26.49 15.25 6.50
N ILE A 370 -25.62 14.27 6.73
CA ILE A 370 -25.96 12.84 6.71
C ILE A 370 -26.94 12.46 7.84
N GLU A 371 -26.77 13.01 9.04
CA GLU A 371 -27.72 12.83 10.14
C GLU A 371 -29.09 13.43 9.84
N LYS A 372 -29.13 14.56 9.12
CA LYS A 372 -30.38 15.18 8.68
C LYS A 372 -31.08 14.31 7.63
N MET A 373 -30.33 13.75 6.67
CA MET A 373 -30.87 12.79 5.69
C MET A 373 -31.43 11.52 6.35
N GLU A 374 -30.78 11.03 7.42
CA GLU A 374 -31.28 9.89 8.20
C GLU A 374 -32.60 10.22 8.90
N LYS A 375 -32.70 11.39 9.54
CA LYS A 375 -33.93 11.85 10.20
C LYS A 375 -35.08 12.05 9.21
N GLU A 376 -34.77 12.48 8.00
CA GLU A 376 -35.75 12.67 6.93
C GLU A 376 -36.10 11.38 6.19
N GLY A 377 -35.47 10.25 6.56
CA GLY A 377 -35.75 8.95 5.95
C GLY A 377 -35.22 8.80 4.54
N ILE A 378 -34.23 9.62 4.13
CA ILE A 378 -33.55 9.51 2.84
C ILE A 378 -32.53 8.35 2.88
N VAL A 379 -31.87 8.20 4.04
CA VAL A 379 -30.87 7.15 4.27
C VAL A 379 -31.14 6.43 5.59
N GLY A 380 -30.76 5.16 5.69
CA GLY A 380 -30.90 4.32 6.87
C GLY A 380 -29.77 4.52 7.90
N PRO A 381 -29.78 3.73 8.98
CA PRO A 381 -28.74 3.77 9.99
C PRO A 381 -27.37 3.40 9.41
N ALA A 382 -26.31 3.93 10.01
CA ALA A 382 -24.95 3.62 9.60
C ALA A 382 -24.61 2.15 9.89
N ASN A 383 -24.01 1.47 8.92
CA ASN A 383 -23.42 0.15 9.11
C ASN A 383 -22.04 0.26 9.78
N HIS A 384 -21.38 -0.89 10.01
CA HIS A 384 -20.05 -0.97 10.62
C HIS A 384 -18.94 -0.22 9.86
N ALA A 385 -19.18 0.18 8.61
CA ALA A 385 -18.26 0.96 7.77
C ALA A 385 -18.72 2.41 7.57
N GLY A 386 -19.72 2.88 8.33
CA GLY A 386 -20.27 4.24 8.21
C GLY A 386 -21.05 4.51 6.92
N LYS A 387 -21.31 3.48 6.10
CA LYS A 387 -22.20 3.55 4.92
C LYS A 387 -23.65 3.37 5.37
N ARG A 388 -24.55 4.08 4.71
CA ARG A 388 -25.99 4.06 4.97
C ARG A 388 -26.73 3.57 3.74
N GLU A 389 -27.75 2.75 3.95
CA GLU A 389 -28.67 2.32 2.90
C GLU A 389 -29.52 3.50 2.42
N ILE A 390 -29.79 3.63 1.13
CA ILE A 390 -30.65 4.71 0.60
C ILE A 390 -32.09 4.18 0.59
N LEU A 391 -33.02 4.91 1.21
CA LEU A 391 -34.39 4.45 1.45
C LEU A 391 -35.41 5.04 0.46
N VAL A 392 -34.97 5.93 -0.43
CA VAL A 392 -35.78 6.60 -1.46
C VAL A 392 -35.44 5.99 -2.82
N PRO A 393 -36.42 5.86 -3.75
CA PRO A 393 -36.15 5.29 -5.07
C PRO A 393 -35.08 6.09 -5.80
N THR A 394 -34.03 5.42 -6.27
CA THR A 394 -32.97 6.04 -7.10
C THR A 394 -33.36 5.97 -8.57
N GLU A 395 -32.63 6.68 -9.45
CA GLU A 395 -32.90 6.58 -10.90
C GLU A 395 -32.60 5.19 -11.48
N GLU A 396 -31.82 4.36 -10.77
CA GLU A 396 -31.56 2.96 -11.13
C GLU A 396 -32.79 2.05 -10.88
N ASP A 397 -33.68 2.41 -9.94
CA ASP A 397 -34.91 1.64 -9.65
C ASP A 397 -36.04 1.87 -10.67
N LYS A 398 -35.85 2.79 -11.63
CA LYS A 398 -36.87 3.17 -12.63
C LYS A 398 -36.76 2.41 -13.96
N PHE A 399 -35.87 1.42 -14.08
CA PHE A 399 -35.68 0.65 -15.32
C PHE A 399 -35.92 -0.85 -15.17
#